data_AF-A0A929XMB8-F1
#
_entry.id   AF-A0A929XMB8-F1
#
_cell.length_a   1.000
_cell.length_b   1.000
_cell.length_c   1.000
_cell.angle_alpha   90.00
_cell.angle_beta   90.00
_cell.angle_gamma   90.00
#
_symmetry.space_group_name_H-M   'P 1'
#
loop_
_entity.id
_entity.type
_entity.pdbx_description
1 polymer ?
#
loop_
_entity_poly.entity_id
_entity_poly.type
_entity_poly.pdbx_seq_one_letter_code
_entity_poly.pdbx_strand_id
1 'polypeptide(L)'
;MREKECRSAGIRQEEVIFTVEWGGRRQEVTAPMEKEKSGLWRKVRRYRGIYLLMLPVLIYFLVFSYYPLFLGIWKSFFKIKILGGSGFVGMENYVSILKDRQYLRALGNSLVVGGGTFLLQFVWGLLAAILMNEIRNRF
;
A
#
# COMPACT_ATOMS: atom_id res chain seq x y z
N MET A 1 -40.55 51.96 -17.16
CA MET A 1 -39.85 52.46 -15.95
C MET A 1 -39.85 51.33 -14.92
N ARG A 2 -39.03 50.28 -14.98
CA ARG A 2 -37.57 50.21 -14.77
C ARG A 2 -37.06 48.91 -15.43
N GLU A 3 -36.27 49.04 -16.48
CA GLU A 3 -35.65 47.93 -17.23
C GLU A 3 -34.15 48.22 -17.39
N LYS A 4 -33.50 48.68 -16.30
CA LYS A 4 -32.12 49.16 -16.31
C LYS A 4 -31.29 48.70 -15.10
N GLU A 5 -31.44 47.45 -14.69
CA GLU A 5 -30.47 46.79 -13.80
C GLU A 5 -29.86 45.54 -14.44
N CYS A 6 -29.77 45.53 -15.78
CA CYS A 6 -29.07 44.50 -16.56
C CYS A 6 -27.60 44.84 -16.82
N ARG A 7 -26.88 45.41 -15.84
CA ARG A 7 -25.42 45.56 -15.91
C ARG A 7 -24.80 45.54 -14.52
N SER A 8 -24.22 44.41 -14.13
CA SER A 8 -22.91 44.32 -13.44
C SER A 8 -22.80 43.03 -12.64
N ALA A 9 -22.39 41.95 -13.30
CA ALA A 9 -21.61 40.83 -12.76
C ALA A 9 -21.53 39.80 -13.91
N GLY A 10 -20.47 39.74 -14.71
CA GLY A 10 -19.14 39.40 -14.20
C GLY A 10 -19.12 37.94 -13.76
N ILE A 11 -19.29 37.03 -14.73
CA ILE A 11 -18.74 35.66 -14.82
C ILE A 11 -18.50 34.94 -13.48
N ARG A 12 -19.19 33.82 -13.24
CA ARG A 12 -18.59 32.68 -12.52
C ARG A 12 -19.27 31.36 -12.89
N GLN A 13 -18.49 30.51 -13.57
CA GLN A 13 -18.77 29.09 -13.75
C GLN A 13 -18.68 28.36 -12.39
N GLU A 14 -19.36 27.21 -12.33
CA GLU A 14 -19.31 26.18 -11.28
C GLU A 14 -20.15 26.41 -10.01
N GLU A 15 -21.48 26.41 -10.17
CA GLU A 15 -22.38 25.87 -9.13
C GLU A 15 -22.66 24.40 -9.44
N VAL A 16 -21.93 23.48 -8.79
CA VAL A 16 -22.38 22.08 -8.64
C VAL A 16 -23.07 21.99 -7.28
N ILE A 17 -24.39 22.19 -7.28
CA ILE A 17 -25.22 22.03 -6.08
C ILE A 17 -25.47 20.53 -5.89
N PHE A 18 -24.66 19.86 -5.08
CA PHE A 18 -24.95 18.50 -4.64
C PHE A 18 -25.94 18.58 -3.47
N THR A 19 -27.24 18.44 -3.74
CA THR A 19 -28.28 18.36 -2.70
C THR A 19 -28.22 17.00 -2.00
N VAL A 20 -27.59 16.94 -0.82
CA VAL A 20 -27.69 15.80 0.10
C VAL A 20 -28.85 16.08 1.05
N GLU A 21 -29.92 15.29 0.96
CA GLU A 21 -31.03 15.35 1.92
C GLU A 21 -30.84 14.32 3.03
N TRP A 22 -30.57 14.80 4.24
CA TRP A 22 -30.63 14.03 5.49
C TRP A 22 -31.47 14.82 6.49
N GLY A 23 -32.57 14.23 6.98
CA GLY A 23 -33.30 14.75 8.15
C GLY A 23 -33.85 16.18 8.04
N GLY A 24 -34.43 16.57 6.91
CA GLY A 24 -35.32 17.75 6.78
C GLY A 24 -34.70 19.13 7.05
N ARG A 25 -33.38 19.25 7.24
CA ARG A 25 -32.68 20.53 7.38
C ARG A 25 -31.75 20.74 6.20
N ARG A 26 -32.12 21.69 5.34
CA ARG A 26 -31.31 22.17 4.23
C ARG A 26 -30.15 22.96 4.82
N GLN A 27 -28.96 22.37 4.90
CA GLN A 27 -27.74 23.09 5.25
C GLN A 27 -26.97 23.40 3.97
N GLU A 28 -26.82 24.69 3.68
CA GLU A 28 -25.85 25.17 2.70
C GLU A 28 -24.47 25.11 3.35
N VAL A 29 -23.77 24.00 3.14
CA VAL A 29 -22.38 23.84 3.58
C VAL A 29 -21.50 24.46 2.50
N THR A 30 -21.32 25.78 2.55
CA THR A 30 -20.24 26.43 1.79
C THR A 30 -18.93 26.14 2.51
N ALA A 31 -18.32 24.98 2.24
CA ALA A 31 -16.98 24.68 2.73
C ALA A 31 -15.98 25.56 1.98
N PRO A 32 -15.26 26.49 2.64
CA PRO A 32 -14.15 27.18 2.00
C PRO A 32 -13.06 26.14 1.73
N MET A 33 -12.91 25.74 0.46
CA MET A 33 -11.73 25.02 -0.02
C MET A 33 -10.59 26.01 -0.16
N GLU A 34 -10.10 26.51 0.98
CA GLU A 34 -8.85 27.25 1.01
C GLU A 34 -7.74 26.27 0.69
N LYS A 35 -7.17 26.38 -0.52
CA LYS A 35 -5.95 25.69 -0.91
C LYS A 35 -4.79 26.23 -0.07
N GLU A 36 -4.70 25.80 1.17
CA GLU A 36 -3.55 26.09 1.99
C GLU A 36 -2.36 25.37 1.34
N LYS A 37 -1.48 26.15 0.68
CA LYS A 37 -0.13 25.71 0.30
C LYS A 37 0.68 25.52 1.59
N SER A 38 0.24 24.58 2.42
CA SER A 38 0.92 24.21 3.65
C SER A 38 2.24 23.57 3.23
N GLY A 39 3.34 24.32 3.33
CA GLY A 39 4.66 23.79 3.05
C GLY A 39 4.85 22.46 3.80
N LEU A 40 5.32 21.43 3.09
CA LEU A 40 5.53 20.08 3.60
C LEU A 40 6.26 20.09 4.96
N TRP A 41 7.23 21.00 5.09
CA TRP A 41 8.02 21.27 6.29
C TRP A 41 7.20 21.72 7.51
N ARG A 42 6.11 22.49 7.32
CA ARG A 42 5.23 22.93 8.41
C ARG A 42 4.38 21.77 8.93
N LYS A 43 3.95 20.86 8.04
CA LYS A 43 3.25 19.62 8.39
C LYS A 43 4.19 18.67 9.15
N VAL A 44 5.40 18.45 8.65
CA VAL A 44 6.42 17.63 9.36
C VAL A 44 6.72 18.19 10.76
N ARG A 45 6.84 19.53 10.89
CA ARG A 45 7.05 20.18 12.19
C ARG A 45 5.86 20.02 13.15
N ARG A 46 4.62 20.01 12.64
CA ARG A 46 3.40 19.82 13.44
C ARG A 46 3.28 18.39 13.99
N TYR A 47 3.76 17.39 13.23
CA TYR A 47 3.65 15.96 13.61
C TYR A 47 4.97 15.33 14.09
N ARG A 48 5.95 16.14 14.53
CA ARG A 48 7.29 15.64 14.95
C ARG A 48 7.23 14.55 16.01
N GLY A 49 6.29 14.62 16.95
CA GLY A 49 6.11 13.59 17.98
C GLY A 49 5.76 12.22 17.39
N ILE A 50 4.88 12.19 16.39
CA ILE A 50 4.48 10.95 15.69
C ILE A 50 5.67 10.41 14.89
N TYR A 51 6.41 11.28 14.19
CA TYR A 51 7.61 10.88 13.46
C TYR A 51 8.70 10.34 14.39
N LEU A 52 8.87 10.91 15.59
CA LEU A 52 9.84 10.43 16.58
C LEU A 52 9.48 9.05 17.11
N LEU A 53 8.19 8.77 17.31
CA LEU A 53 7.69 7.44 17.71
C LEU A 53 7.85 6.40 16.59
N MET A 54 7.67 6.80 15.32
CA MET A 54 7.89 5.90 14.18
C MET A 54 9.38 5.65 13.89
N LEU A 55 10.26 6.59 14.24
CA LEU A 55 11.69 6.50 13.99
C LEU A 55 12.35 5.19 14.50
N PRO A 56 12.15 4.74 15.76
CA PRO A 56 12.76 3.49 16.23
C PRO A 56 12.26 2.26 15.47
N VAL A 57 10.98 2.22 15.11
CA VAL A 57 10.41 1.13 14.30
C VAL A 57 11.05 1.14 12.91
N LEU A 58 11.16 2.31 12.29
CA LEU A 58 11.77 2.46 10.97
C LEU A 58 13.24 2.02 10.97
N ILE A 59 14.03 2.50 11.95
CA ILE A 59 15.43 2.11 12.11
C ILE A 59 15.54 0.59 12.30
N TYR A 60 14.69 -0.01 13.12
CA TYR A 60 14.66 -1.46 13.31
C TYR A 60 14.44 -2.19 11.99
N PHE A 61 13.43 -1.81 11.21
CA PHE A 61 13.18 -2.40 9.89
C PHE A 61 14.36 -2.22 8.93
N LEU A 62 14.99 -1.04 8.92
CA LEU A 62 16.13 -0.78 8.05
C LEU A 62 17.33 -1.68 8.39
N VAL A 63 17.64 -1.81 9.68
CA VAL A 63 18.82 -2.56 10.15
C VAL A 63 18.59 -4.07 10.11
N PHE A 64 17.40 -4.55 10.49
CA PHE A 64 17.17 -5.99 10.61
C PHE A 64 16.54 -6.63 9.38
N SER A 65 15.85 -5.86 8.53
CA SER A 65 15.20 -6.40 7.32
C SER A 65 15.91 -5.92 6.04
N TYR A 66 16.05 -4.61 5.86
CA TYR A 66 16.62 -4.08 4.60
C TYR A 66 18.12 -4.35 4.48
N TYR A 67 18.90 -4.15 5.54
CA TYR A 67 20.34 -4.38 5.51
C TYR A 67 20.73 -5.81 5.10
N PRO A 68 20.21 -6.90 5.72
CA PRO A 68 20.53 -8.25 5.26
C PRO A 68 19.99 -8.54 3.86
N LEU A 69 18.87 -7.93 3.45
CA LEU A 69 18.34 -8.05 2.10
C LEU A 69 19.32 -7.47 1.06
N PHE A 70 19.82 -6.25 1.28
CA PHE A 70 20.82 -5.64 0.40
C PHE A 70 22.12 -6.44 0.36
N LEU A 71 22.59 -6.91 1.51
CA LEU A 71 23.76 -7.78 1.57
C LEU A 71 23.54 -9.10 0.83
N GLY A 72 22.34 -9.68 0.91
CA GLY A 72 21.97 -10.90 0.19
C GLY A 72 21.97 -10.70 -1.31
N ILE A 73 21.40 -9.59 -1.80
CA ILE A 73 21.43 -9.22 -3.22
C ILE A 73 22.86 -8.96 -3.67
N TRP A 74 23.67 -8.23 -2.89
CA TRP A 74 25.07 -8.01 -3.25
C TRP A 74 25.80 -9.35 -3.36
N LYS A 75 25.64 -10.22 -2.36
CA LYS A 75 26.26 -11.54 -2.29
C LYS A 75 25.81 -12.50 -3.39
N SER A 76 24.58 -12.40 -3.91
CA SER A 76 24.08 -13.31 -4.95
C SER A 76 24.81 -13.16 -6.29
N PHE A 77 25.48 -12.03 -6.54
CA PHE A 77 26.32 -11.81 -7.71
C PHE A 77 27.75 -12.36 -7.57
N PHE A 78 28.15 -12.77 -6.36
CA PHE A 78 29.48 -13.34 -6.09
C PHE A 78 29.39 -14.85 -5.86
N LYS A 79 30.42 -15.58 -6.29
CA LYS A 79 30.56 -17.00 -5.99
C LYS A 79 31.16 -17.14 -4.60
N ILE A 80 30.31 -17.33 -3.60
CA ILE A 80 30.77 -17.55 -2.22
C ILE A 80 31.14 -19.02 -2.07
N LYS A 81 32.42 -19.33 -2.29
CA LYS A 81 32.99 -20.63 -1.92
C LYS A 81 33.45 -20.58 -0.46
N ILE A 82 33.15 -21.62 0.30
CA ILE A 82 33.62 -21.77 1.70
C ILE A 82 35.15 -21.87 1.73
N LEU A 83 35.75 -22.58 0.77
CA LEU A 83 37.19 -22.63 0.52
C LEU A 83 37.48 -22.25 -0.94
N GLY A 84 38.31 -21.23 -1.13
CA GLY A 84 38.83 -20.81 -2.43
C GLY A 84 38.10 -19.63 -3.04
N GLY A 85 38.52 -18.41 -2.68
CA GLY A 85 38.35 -17.14 -3.41
C GLY A 85 36.93 -16.80 -3.89
N SER A 86 36.38 -15.69 -3.39
CA SER A 86 35.16 -15.13 -3.96
C SER A 86 35.45 -14.45 -5.30
N GLY A 87 34.86 -14.95 -6.38
CA GLY A 87 34.92 -14.33 -7.71
C GLY A 87 33.58 -13.70 -8.07
N PHE A 88 33.60 -12.57 -8.79
CA PHE A 88 32.38 -11.96 -9.34
C PHE A 88 31.93 -12.77 -10.57
N VAL A 89 30.73 -13.35 -10.49
CA VAL A 89 30.14 -14.24 -11.52
C VAL A 89 28.85 -13.66 -12.11
N GLY A 90 28.39 -12.51 -11.60
CA GLY A 90 27.22 -11.82 -12.13
C GLY A 90 25.96 -12.70 -12.09
N MET A 91 25.37 -12.95 -13.27
CA MET A 91 24.10 -13.67 -13.43
C MET A 91 24.25 -15.21 -13.47
N GLU A 92 25.46 -15.75 -13.51
CA GLU A 92 25.69 -17.19 -13.71
C GLU A 92 25.06 -18.04 -12.59
N ASN A 93 25.02 -17.52 -11.37
CA ASN A 93 24.37 -18.15 -10.22
C ASN A 93 22.86 -18.36 -10.42
N TYR A 94 22.18 -17.45 -11.12
CA TYR A 94 20.75 -17.57 -11.38
C TYR A 94 20.47 -18.61 -12.48
N VAL A 95 21.27 -18.61 -13.54
CA VAL A 95 21.13 -19.56 -14.65
C VAL A 95 21.40 -20.99 -14.19
N SER A 96 22.37 -21.20 -13.30
CA SER A 96 22.68 -22.53 -12.77
C SER A 96 21.53 -23.10 -11.93
N ILE A 97 20.92 -22.29 -11.07
CA ILE A 97 19.77 -22.68 -10.24
C ILE A 97 18.55 -23.01 -11.11
N LEU A 98 18.28 -22.22 -12.15
CA LEU A 98 17.15 -22.46 -13.05
C LEU A 98 17.30 -23.72 -13.91
N LYS A 99 18.52 -24.18 -14.15
CA LYS A 99 18.80 -25.45 -14.86
C LYS A 99 18.74 -26.67 -13.93
N ASP A 100 18.78 -26.47 -12.62
CA ASP A 100 18.74 -27.54 -11.64
C ASP A 100 17.33 -28.14 -11.54
N ARG A 101 17.20 -29.43 -11.88
CA ARG A 101 15.93 -30.16 -11.82
C ARG A 101 15.39 -30.29 -10.40
N GLN A 102 16.26 -30.37 -9.39
CA GLN A 102 15.84 -30.46 -7.99
C GLN A 102 15.24 -29.14 -7.52
N TYR A 103 15.86 -28.02 -7.90
CA TYR A 103 15.32 -26.69 -7.62
C TYR A 103 13.93 -26.49 -8.25
N LEU A 104 13.77 -26.84 -9.54
CA LEU A 104 12.49 -26.72 -10.23
C LEU A 104 11.39 -27.61 -9.61
N ARG A 105 11.73 -28.82 -9.17
CA ARG A 105 10.80 -29.69 -8.43
C ARG A 105 10.41 -29.09 -7.08
N ALA A 106 11.38 -28.58 -6.33
CA ALA A 106 11.12 -27.93 -5.05
C ALA A 106 10.24 -26.68 -5.22
N LEU A 107 10.51 -25.86 -6.24
CA LEU A 107 9.71 -24.68 -6.58
C LEU A 107 8.26 -25.07 -6.91
N GLY A 108 8.06 -26.10 -7.74
CA GLY A 108 6.74 -26.62 -8.06
C GLY A 108 6.00 -27.11 -6.81
N ASN A 109 6.67 -27.87 -5.94
CA ASN A 109 6.08 -28.33 -4.69
C ASN A 109 5.70 -27.16 -3.77
N SER A 110 6.56 -26.15 -3.63
CA SER A 110 6.27 -24.95 -2.84
C SER A 110 5.07 -24.19 -3.38
N LEU A 111 4.93 -24.08 -4.71
CA LEU A 111 3.78 -23.44 -5.34
C LEU A 111 2.49 -24.25 -5.13
N VAL A 112 2.55 -25.58 -5.24
CA VAL A 112 1.39 -26.45 -5.00
C VAL A 112 0.96 -26.37 -3.53
N VAL A 113 1.89 -26.44 -2.59
CA VAL A 113 1.58 -26.34 -1.15
C VAL A 113 1.10 -24.95 -0.79
N GLY A 114 1.80 -23.91 -1.24
CA GLY A 114 1.44 -22.51 -0.96
C GLY A 114 0.09 -22.13 -1.56
N GLY A 115 -0.11 -22.43 -2.85
CA GLY A 115 -1.36 -22.18 -3.55
C GLY A 115 -2.52 -23.01 -2.99
N GLY A 116 -2.29 -24.30 -2.72
CA GLY A 116 -3.29 -25.17 -2.10
C GLY A 116 -3.71 -24.67 -0.72
N THR A 117 -2.74 -24.28 0.12
CA THR A 117 -3.02 -23.74 1.45
C THR A 117 -3.77 -22.41 1.37
N PHE A 118 -3.38 -21.51 0.46
CA PHE A 118 -4.06 -20.23 0.25
C PHE A 118 -5.52 -20.43 -0.18
N LEU A 119 -5.78 -21.31 -1.16
CA LEU A 119 -7.14 -21.61 -1.61
C LEU A 119 -7.99 -22.22 -0.50
N LEU A 120 -7.44 -23.17 0.26
CA LEU A 120 -8.14 -23.78 1.38
C LEU A 120 -8.48 -22.75 2.47
N GLN A 121 -7.53 -21.89 2.84
CA GLN A 121 -7.76 -20.82 3.81
C GLN A 121 -8.82 -19.83 3.31
N PHE A 122 -8.82 -19.49 2.03
CA PHE A 122 -9.81 -18.62 1.42
C PHE A 122 -11.20 -19.23 1.46
N VAL A 123 -11.35 -20.50 1.05
CA VAL A 123 -12.62 -21.22 1.10
C VAL A 123 -13.13 -21.33 2.54
N TRP A 124 -12.28 -21.69 3.48
CA TRP A 124 -12.65 -21.77 4.90
C TRP A 124 -13.06 -20.43 5.48
N GLY A 125 -12.33 -19.35 5.17
CA GLY A 125 -12.67 -18.00 5.58
C GLY A 125 -14.01 -17.54 5.03
N LEU A 126 -14.29 -17.84 3.75
CA LEU A 126 -15.57 -17.52 3.11
C LEU A 126 -16.73 -18.32 3.70
N LEU A 127 -16.55 -19.63 3.91
CA LEU A 127 -17.55 -20.48 4.54
C LEU A 127 -17.88 -19.99 5.95
N ALA A 128 -16.85 -19.64 6.75
CA ALA A 128 -17.04 -19.08 8.08
C ALA A 128 -17.80 -17.74 8.04
N ALA A 129 -17.50 -16.87 7.07
CA ALA A 129 -18.21 -15.61 6.89
C ALA A 129 -19.69 -15.81 6.55
N ILE A 130 -20.01 -16.74 5.65
CA ILE A 130 -21.39 -17.05 5.26
C ILE A 130 -22.15 -17.63 6.45
N LEU A 131 -21.57 -18.61 7.14
CA LEU A 131 -22.17 -19.22 8.32
C LEU A 131 -22.50 -18.18 9.39
N MET A 132 -21.55 -17.28 9.66
CA MET A 132 -21.73 -16.21 10.63
C MET A 132 -22.78 -15.18 10.20
N ASN A 133 -22.87 -14.90 8.90
CA ASN A 133 -23.93 -14.03 8.36
C ASN A 133 -25.32 -14.66 8.51
N GLU A 134 -25.45 -15.96 8.24
CA GLU A 134 -26.72 -16.69 8.37
C GLU A 134 -27.18 -16.76 9.83
N ILE A 135 -26.27 -17.04 10.76
CA ILE A 135 -26.56 -17.03 12.21
C ILE A 135 -27.04 -15.64 12.64
N ARG A 136 -26.36 -14.57 12.21
CA ARG A 136 -26.76 -13.19 12.54
C ARG A 136 -28.12 -12.81 11.95
N ASN A 137 -28.45 -13.29 10.75
CA ASN A 137 -29.72 -12.98 10.10
C ASN A 137 -30.91 -13.75 10.71
N ARG A 138 -30.65 -14.83 11.45
CA ARG A 138 -31.66 -15.66 12.11
C ARG A 138 -32.08 -15.17 13.50
N PHE A 139 -31.33 -14.23 14.09
CA PHE A 139 -31.63 -13.54 15.35
C PHE A 139 -31.96 -12.08 15.10
#